data_AF-A0A0G1MXP9-F1
#
_entry.id   AF-A0A0G1MXP9-F1
#
_cell.length_a   1.000
_cell.length_b   1.000
_cell.length_c   1.000
_cell.angle_alpha   90.00
_cell.angle_beta   90.00
_cell.angle_gamma   90.00
#
_symmetry.space_group_name_H-M   'P 1'
#
loop_
_entity.id
_entity.type
_entity.pdbx_description
1 polymer ?
#
loop_
_entity_poly.entity_id
_entity_poly.type
_entity_poly.pdbx_seq_one_letter_code
_entity_poly.pdbx_strand_id
1 'polypeptide(L)'
;MELLGVKIDNFSLIEVLQKIQGFLVDGGQHQIATVNPEFIVLAQKDREFREILNRADLNVADGFGIVLAARLTGKKIMRVAGVDLIENLRLRLGNNKIFLFGGENGAAEKAARDWPVVIGFSENPENAVELINGCQPDILLVAL
;
A
#
# COMPACT_ATOMS: atom_id res chain seq x y z
N MET A 1 12.97 7.53 -7.47
CA MET A 1 13.07 8.04 -8.87
C MET A 1 11.75 8.66 -9.29
N GLU A 2 11.68 9.29 -10.46
CA GLU A 2 10.43 9.86 -10.98
C GLU A 2 10.06 9.24 -12.34
N LEU A 3 8.78 8.94 -12.52
CA LEU A 3 8.13 8.59 -13.79
C LEU A 3 6.92 9.50 -14.00
N LEU A 4 6.94 10.29 -15.07
CA LEU A 4 5.83 11.18 -15.47
C LEU A 4 5.31 12.06 -14.31
N GLY A 5 6.22 12.63 -13.51
CA GLY A 5 5.88 13.47 -12.36
C GLY A 5 5.42 12.74 -11.11
N VAL A 6 5.49 11.40 -11.08
CA VAL A 6 5.19 10.57 -9.91
C VAL A 6 6.46 9.95 -9.34
N LYS A 7 6.69 10.14 -8.04
CA LYS A 7 7.76 9.51 -7.27
C LYS A 7 7.52 8.01 -7.21
N ILE A 8 8.55 7.23 -7.51
CA ILE A 8 8.55 5.77 -7.33
C ILE A 8 9.88 5.37 -6.70
N ASP A 9 9.80 4.63 -5.61
CA ASP A 9 10.93 4.14 -4.85
C ASP A 9 11.42 2.81 -5.42
N ASN A 10 12.72 2.74 -5.71
CA ASN A 10 13.33 1.59 -6.35
C ASN A 10 13.97 0.68 -5.31
N PHE A 11 13.13 -0.05 -4.60
CA PHE A 11 13.54 -1.03 -3.60
C PHE A 11 13.08 -2.44 -3.99
N SER A 12 13.88 -3.43 -3.64
CA SER A 12 13.45 -4.83 -3.67
C SER A 12 12.34 -5.08 -2.64
N LEU A 13 11.60 -6.17 -2.81
CA LEU A 13 10.57 -6.58 -1.85
C LEU A 13 11.11 -6.69 -0.42
N ILE A 14 12.33 -7.21 -0.24
CA ILE A 14 12.95 -7.35 1.09
C ILE A 14 13.23 -5.98 1.73
N GLU A 15 13.76 -5.04 0.96
CA GLU A 15 14.02 -3.67 1.43
C GLU A 15 12.73 -2.92 1.76
N VAL A 16 11.67 -3.12 0.97
CA VAL A 16 10.32 -2.60 1.26
C VAL A 16 9.82 -3.12 2.60
N LEU A 17 9.91 -4.44 2.84
CA LEU A 17 9.49 -5.05 4.11
C LEU A 17 10.30 -4.52 5.30
N GLN A 18 11.60 -4.32 5.14
CA GLN A 18 12.45 -3.72 6.17
C GLN A 18 12.04 -2.27 6.49
N LYS A 19 11.67 -1.49 5.47
CA LYS A 19 11.14 -0.13 5.68
C LYS A 19 9.83 -0.13 6.44
N ILE A 20 8.91 -1.03 6.10
CA ILE A 20 7.64 -1.19 6.81
C ILE A 20 7.89 -1.53 8.28
N GLN A 21 8.84 -2.41 8.57
CA GLN A 21 9.22 -2.71 9.96
C GLN A 21 9.78 -1.48 10.69
N GLY A 22 10.55 -0.63 10.00
CA GLY A 22 11.00 0.65 10.54
C GLY A 22 9.84 1.60 10.86
N PHE A 23 8.87 1.72 9.95
CA PHE A 23 7.67 2.57 10.14
C PHE A 23 6.82 2.15 11.35
N LEU A 24 6.76 0.86 11.64
CA LEU A 24 6.07 0.35 12.84
C LEU A 24 6.77 0.75 14.15
N VAL A 25 8.06 1.11 14.11
CA VAL A 25 8.86 1.48 15.29
C VAL A 25 9.01 2.99 15.44
N ASP A 26 9.14 3.73 14.33
CA ASP A 26 9.35 5.19 14.31
C ASP A 26 8.17 5.96 14.92
N GLY A 27 6.96 5.39 14.82
CA GLY A 27 5.72 6.02 15.26
C GLY A 27 5.24 7.07 14.26
N GLY A 28 3.95 7.42 14.34
CA GLY A 28 3.29 8.28 13.36
C GLY A 28 2.59 7.50 12.25
N GLN A 29 2.02 8.23 11.30
CA GLN A 29 1.26 7.64 10.19
C GLN A 29 2.12 7.65 8.94
N HIS A 30 2.35 6.46 8.36
CA HIS A 30 3.06 6.31 7.10
C HIS A 30 2.13 5.77 6.01
N GLN A 31 2.14 6.43 4.86
CA GLN A 31 1.37 6.02 3.69
C GLN A 31 2.26 5.27 2.69
N ILE A 32 1.78 4.10 2.26
CA ILE A 32 2.45 3.28 1.25
C ILE A 32 1.50 3.12 0.07
N ALA A 33 1.97 3.44 -1.14
CA ALA A 33 1.22 3.22 -2.36
C ALA A 33 1.90 2.17 -3.24
N THR A 34 1.12 1.18 -3.69
CA THR A 34 1.50 0.26 -4.78
C THR A 34 1.19 0.92 -6.11
N VAL A 35 2.12 1.75 -6.60
CA VAL A 35 1.91 2.57 -7.80
C VAL A 35 1.87 1.65 -9.02
N ASN A 36 0.69 1.52 -9.63
CA ASN A 36 0.45 0.77 -10.85
C ASN A 36 0.30 1.72 -12.07
N PRO A 37 0.23 1.20 -13.31
CA PRO A 37 0.08 2.07 -14.49
C PRO A 37 -1.18 2.95 -14.47
N GLU A 38 -2.27 2.47 -13.91
CA GLU A 38 -3.54 3.22 -13.80
C GLU A 38 -3.37 4.46 -12.93
N PHE A 39 -2.63 4.35 -11.81
CA PHE A 39 -2.32 5.48 -10.94
C PHE A 39 -1.48 6.52 -11.68
N ILE A 40 -0.51 6.11 -12.49
CA ILE A 40 0.30 7.03 -13.29
C ILE A 40 -0.58 7.81 -14.29
N VAL A 41 -1.51 7.11 -14.97
CA VAL A 41 -2.45 7.74 -15.92
C VAL A 41 -3.40 8.69 -15.20
N LEU A 42 -3.97 8.29 -14.06
CA LEU A 42 -4.86 9.12 -13.27
C LEU A 42 -4.13 10.38 -12.77
N ALA A 43 -2.92 10.23 -12.25
CA ALA A 43 -2.08 11.33 -11.81
C ALA A 43 -1.78 12.34 -12.92
N GLN A 44 -1.86 11.98 -14.21
CA GLN A 44 -1.72 12.95 -15.31
C GLN A 44 -2.91 13.92 -15.41
N LYS A 45 -4.10 13.47 -15.01
CA LYS A 45 -5.37 14.21 -15.09
C LYS A 45 -5.75 14.85 -13.76
N ASP A 46 -5.31 14.26 -12.66
CA ASP A 46 -5.62 14.68 -11.30
C ASP A 46 -4.33 15.14 -10.59
N ARG A 47 -4.23 16.45 -10.39
CA ARG A 47 -3.07 17.07 -9.73
C ARG A 47 -3.05 16.75 -8.23
N GLU A 48 -4.20 16.72 -7.57
CA GLU A 48 -4.29 16.43 -6.14
C GLU A 48 -3.82 15.00 -5.88
N PHE A 49 -4.30 14.04 -6.67
CA PHE A 49 -3.86 12.65 -6.58
C PHE A 49 -2.34 12.50 -6.81
N ARG A 50 -1.78 13.22 -7.78
CA ARG A 50 -0.32 13.23 -8.02
C ARG A 50 0.44 13.76 -6.80
N GLU A 51 -0.06 14.84 -6.19
CA GLU A 51 0.55 15.43 -4.99
C GLU A 51 0.49 14.47 -3.80
N ILE A 52 -0.63 13.76 -3.61
CA ILE A 52 -0.76 12.71 -2.59
C ILE A 52 0.29 11.62 -2.79
N LEU A 53 0.39 11.06 -4.01
CA LEU A 53 1.42 10.04 -4.31
C LEU A 53 2.82 10.56 -4.03
N ASN A 54 3.15 11.79 -4.43
CA ASN A 54 4.48 12.34 -4.22
C ASN A 54 4.83 12.57 -2.74
N ARG A 55 3.82 12.74 -1.87
CA ARG A 55 3.99 12.90 -0.41
C ARG A 55 4.00 11.59 0.37
N ALA A 56 3.46 10.50 -0.20
CA ALA A 56 3.46 9.19 0.45
C ALA A 56 4.88 8.77 0.86
N ASP A 57 5.03 8.10 2.01
CA ASP A 57 6.32 7.69 2.56
C ASP A 57 7.05 6.65 1.71
N LEU A 58 6.28 5.81 1.00
CA LEU A 58 6.83 4.78 0.12
C LEU A 58 5.92 4.49 -1.08
N ASN A 59 6.46 4.63 -2.28
CA ASN A 59 5.77 4.29 -3.52
C ASN A 59 6.46 3.11 -4.21
N VAL A 60 5.92 1.91 -4.06
CA VAL A 60 6.48 0.72 -4.68
C VAL A 60 5.98 0.55 -6.11
N ALA A 61 6.84 0.02 -6.98
CA ALA A 61 6.50 -0.20 -8.40
C ALA A 61 5.67 -1.47 -8.59
N ASP A 62 4.36 -1.32 -8.74
CA ASP A 62 3.45 -2.44 -8.99
C ASP A 62 3.17 -2.61 -10.50
N GLY A 63 3.22 -3.85 -10.95
CA GLY A 63 2.92 -4.23 -12.33
C GLY A 63 4.06 -4.03 -13.33
N PHE A 64 3.97 -4.77 -14.44
CA PHE A 64 4.97 -4.75 -15.49
C PHE A 64 5.04 -3.42 -16.25
N GLY A 65 3.91 -2.71 -16.37
CA GLY A 65 3.84 -1.44 -17.10
C GLY A 65 4.76 -0.36 -16.51
N ILE A 66 4.92 -0.33 -15.18
CA ILE A 66 5.85 0.59 -14.50
C ILE A 66 7.30 0.25 -14.83
N VAL A 67 7.64 -1.05 -14.82
CA VAL A 67 8.98 -1.53 -15.20
C VAL A 67 9.30 -1.15 -16.64
N LEU A 68 8.32 -1.34 -17.55
CA LEU A 68 8.48 -0.98 -18.95
C LEU A 68 8.68 0.53 -19.13
N ALA A 69 7.86 1.36 -18.48
CA ALA A 69 8.00 2.82 -18.53
C ALA A 69 9.37 3.27 -17.98
N ALA A 70 9.85 2.67 -16.90
CA ALA A 70 11.20 2.92 -16.41
C ALA A 70 12.27 2.58 -17.45
N ARG A 71 12.19 1.41 -18.08
CA ARG A 71 13.14 0.99 -19.13
C ARG A 71 13.16 1.93 -20.33
N LEU A 72 12.00 2.43 -20.76
CA LEU A 72 11.91 3.40 -21.86
C LEU A 72 12.61 4.74 -21.54
N THR A 73 12.79 5.06 -20.26
CA THR A 73 13.54 6.23 -19.80
C THR A 73 14.99 5.92 -19.43
N GLY A 74 15.49 4.73 -19.80
CA GLY A 74 16.86 4.29 -19.50
C GLY A 74 17.09 3.89 -18.04
N LYS A 75 16.03 3.78 -17.24
CA LYS A 75 16.10 3.42 -15.82
C LYS A 75 15.76 1.94 -15.61
N LYS A 76 16.30 1.35 -14.56
CA LYS A 76 15.92 0.01 -14.08
C LYS A 76 15.19 0.17 -12.75
N ILE A 77 14.11 -0.57 -12.57
CA ILE A 77 13.33 -0.57 -11.33
C ILE A 77 12.97 -2.00 -10.94
N MET A 78 12.97 -2.27 -9.63
CA MET A 78 12.51 -3.53 -9.05
C MET A 78 10.98 -3.50 -8.96
N ARG A 79 10.33 -4.49 -9.55
CA ARG A 79 8.89 -4.68 -9.41
C ARG A 79 8.59 -5.28 -8.04
N VAL A 80 7.60 -4.72 -7.35
CA VAL A 80 7.03 -5.24 -6.12
C VAL A 80 5.52 -5.28 -6.31
N ALA A 81 4.97 -6.47 -6.54
CA ALA A 81 3.52 -6.60 -6.69
C ALA A 81 2.85 -6.40 -5.33
N GLY A 82 1.71 -5.70 -5.30
CA GLY A 82 0.97 -5.48 -4.06
C GLY A 82 0.59 -6.78 -3.37
N VAL A 83 0.13 -7.79 -4.12
CA VAL A 83 -0.18 -9.13 -3.60
C VAL A 83 1.04 -9.77 -2.92
N ASP A 84 2.20 -9.79 -3.57
CA ASP A 84 3.43 -10.36 -3.00
C ASP A 84 3.84 -9.62 -1.72
N LEU A 85 3.68 -8.28 -1.72
CA LEU A 85 3.97 -7.45 -0.56
C LEU A 85 3.07 -7.81 0.62
N ILE A 86 1.76 -7.89 0.41
CA ILE A 86 0.78 -8.21 1.44
C ILE A 86 0.97 -9.64 1.97
N GLU A 87 1.24 -10.62 1.09
CA GLU A 87 1.52 -12.00 1.51
C GLU A 87 2.80 -12.11 2.35
N ASN A 88 3.88 -11.44 1.94
CA ASN A 88 5.12 -11.46 2.71
C ASN A 88 5.01 -10.65 4.01
N LEU A 89 4.23 -9.58 3.99
CA LEU A 89 3.92 -8.80 5.19
C LEU A 89 3.18 -9.70 6.19
N ARG A 90 2.13 -10.42 5.75
CA ARG A 90 1.37 -11.40 6.56
C ARG A 90 2.27 -12.34 7.35
N LEU A 91 3.26 -12.91 6.69
CA LEU A 91 4.21 -13.87 7.29
C LEU A 91 5.15 -13.23 8.33
N ARG A 92 5.22 -11.90 8.38
CA ARG A 92 6.14 -11.11 9.21
C ARG A 92 5.41 -10.18 10.19
N LEU A 93 4.08 -10.27 10.30
CA LEU A 93 3.27 -9.38 11.14
C LEU A 93 3.52 -9.56 12.63
N GLY A 94 3.95 -10.73 13.09
CA GLY A 94 4.07 -11.01 14.52
C GLY A 94 2.72 -10.75 15.22
N ASN A 95 2.71 -9.79 16.16
CA ASN A 95 1.52 -9.39 16.91
C ASN A 95 0.92 -8.04 16.45
N ASN A 96 1.38 -7.48 15.33
CA ASN A 96 0.87 -6.20 14.83
C ASN A 96 -0.60 -6.35 14.43
N LYS A 97 -1.44 -5.48 14.98
CA LYS A 97 -2.90 -5.45 14.79
C LYS A 97 -3.25 -4.87 13.42
N ILE A 98 -4.06 -5.58 12.66
CA ILE A 98 -4.49 -5.14 11.32
C ILE A 98 -5.95 -4.72 11.31
N PHE A 99 -6.24 -3.65 10.59
CA PHE A 99 -7.59 -3.35 10.13
C PHE A 99 -7.69 -3.49 8.61
N LEU A 100 -8.76 -4.11 8.12
CA LEU A 100 -9.05 -4.26 6.69
C LEU A 100 -10.17 -3.31 6.27
N PHE A 101 -9.91 -2.42 5.32
CA PHE A 101 -10.91 -1.49 4.81
C PHE A 101 -11.10 -1.63 3.29
N GLY A 102 -12.35 -1.70 2.84
CA GLY A 102 -12.71 -1.90 1.45
C GLY A 102 -12.84 -3.38 1.07
N GLY A 103 -12.96 -3.65 -0.23
CA GLY A 103 -13.42 -4.90 -0.78
C GLY A 103 -14.93 -4.92 -0.98
N GLU A 104 -15.42 -5.97 -1.62
CA GLU A 104 -16.83 -6.16 -1.92
C GLU A 104 -17.24 -7.61 -1.61
N ASN A 105 -18.55 -7.82 -1.42
CA ASN A 105 -19.13 -9.16 -1.28
C ASN A 105 -18.52 -9.97 -0.11
N GLY A 106 -18.21 -9.29 1.00
CA GLY A 106 -17.67 -9.90 2.21
C GLY A 106 -16.22 -10.37 2.05
N ALA A 107 -15.46 -9.80 1.12
CA ALA A 107 -14.03 -10.08 0.95
C ALA A 107 -13.22 -9.74 2.21
N ALA A 108 -13.50 -8.59 2.84
CA ALA A 108 -12.78 -8.18 4.05
C ALA A 108 -13.08 -9.11 5.22
N GLU A 109 -14.35 -9.51 5.37
CA GLU A 109 -14.76 -10.49 6.38
C GLU A 109 -14.07 -11.84 6.17
N LYS A 110 -14.04 -12.35 4.93
CA LYS A 110 -13.36 -13.62 4.61
C LYS A 110 -11.87 -13.54 4.92
N ALA A 111 -11.21 -12.46 4.52
CA ALA A 111 -9.79 -12.26 4.80
C ALA A 111 -9.50 -12.17 6.31
N ALA A 112 -10.37 -11.50 7.08
CA ALA A 112 -10.25 -11.40 8.53
C ALA A 112 -10.31 -12.77 9.23
N ARG A 113 -11.09 -13.73 8.71
CA ARG A 113 -11.17 -15.10 9.27
C ARG A 113 -9.84 -15.86 9.12
N ASP A 114 -9.10 -15.59 8.06
CA ASP A 114 -7.84 -16.29 7.76
C ASP A 114 -6.62 -15.64 8.42
N TRP A 115 -6.76 -14.42 8.95
CA TRP A 115 -5.66 -13.62 9.52
C TRP A 115 -5.94 -13.31 10.99
N PRO A 116 -5.41 -14.12 11.94
CA PRO A 116 -5.71 -13.98 13.38
C PRO A 116 -5.35 -12.62 13.99
N VAL A 117 -4.50 -11.83 13.34
CA VAL A 117 -4.08 -10.51 13.79
C VAL A 117 -4.99 -9.38 13.29
N VAL A 118 -6.01 -9.69 12.48
CA VAL A 118 -7.02 -8.72 12.07
C VAL A 118 -7.96 -8.46 13.23
N ILE A 119 -8.00 -7.20 13.69
CA ILE A 119 -8.80 -6.76 14.83
C ILE A 119 -10.10 -6.05 14.43
N GLY A 120 -10.28 -5.81 13.14
CA GLY A 120 -11.49 -5.18 12.60
C GLY A 120 -11.46 -5.12 11.08
N PHE A 121 -12.65 -5.02 10.49
CA PHE A 121 -12.80 -4.80 9.06
C PHE A 121 -14.04 -3.95 8.76
N SER A 122 -14.06 -3.26 7.63
CA SER A 122 -15.26 -2.60 7.09
C SER A 122 -15.18 -2.51 5.57
N GLU A 123 -16.28 -2.85 4.90
CA GLU A 123 -16.47 -2.59 3.46
C GLU A 123 -17.28 -1.29 3.24
N ASN A 124 -17.88 -0.74 4.30
CA ASN A 124 -18.67 0.50 4.22
C ASN A 124 -17.79 1.72 4.55
N PRO A 125 -17.68 2.71 3.65
CA PRO A 125 -16.97 3.96 3.94
C PRO A 125 -17.66 4.82 5.00
N GLU A 126 -18.96 4.66 5.22
CA GLU A 126 -19.67 5.39 6.28
C GLU A 126 -19.08 5.03 7.65
N ASN A 127 -18.64 6.04 8.40
CA ASN A 127 -18.00 5.92 9.72
C ASN A 127 -16.71 5.07 9.76
N ALA A 128 -16.14 4.71 8.62
CA ALA A 128 -14.92 3.88 8.56
C ALA A 128 -13.79 4.46 9.40
N VAL A 129 -13.60 5.78 9.36
CA VAL A 129 -12.55 6.47 10.13
C VAL A 129 -12.76 6.34 11.64
N GLU A 130 -14.00 6.49 12.12
CA GLU A 130 -14.31 6.35 13.55
C GLU A 130 -14.05 4.91 14.02
N LEU A 131 -14.50 3.93 13.24
CA LEU A 131 -14.29 2.51 13.50
C LEU A 131 -12.80 2.15 13.53
N ILE A 132 -12.05 2.57 12.51
CA ILE A 132 -10.59 2.34 12.41
C ILE A 132 -9.87 2.94 13.62
N ASN A 133 -10.19 4.19 13.96
CA ASN A 133 -9.57 4.88 15.10
C ASN A 133 -9.94 4.22 16.44
N GLY A 134 -11.16 3.71 16.59
CA GLY A 134 -11.59 2.97 17.78
C GLY A 134 -10.88 1.64 17.96
N CYS A 135 -10.51 0.97 16.87
CA CYS A 135 -9.74 -0.28 16.89
C CYS A 135 -8.25 -0.08 17.17
N GLN A 136 -7.69 1.09 16.85
CA GLN A 136 -6.26 1.40 16.97
C GLN A 136 -5.35 0.33 16.32
N PRO A 137 -5.49 0.05 15.01
CA PRO A 137 -4.61 -0.88 14.31
C PRO A 137 -3.20 -0.30 14.14
N ASP A 138 -2.22 -1.18 14.10
CA ASP A 138 -0.84 -0.81 13.74
C ASP A 138 -0.70 -0.70 12.21
N ILE A 139 -1.52 -1.45 11.46
CA ILE A 139 -1.55 -1.45 10.00
C ILE A 139 -3.00 -1.37 9.51
N LEU A 140 -3.27 -0.43 8.62
CA LEU A 140 -4.52 -0.35 7.86
C LEU A 140 -4.26 -0.80 6.41
N LEU A 141 -4.94 -1.85 5.96
CA LEU A 141 -4.95 -2.25 4.55
C LEU A 141 -6.19 -1.71 3.87
N VAL A 142 -6.02 -0.95 2.78
CA VAL A 142 -7.09 -0.28 2.05
C VAL A 142 -7.22 -0.87 0.65
N ALA A 143 -8.39 -1.42 0.32
CA ALA A 143 -8.71 -2.03 -0.97
C ALA A 143 -10.01 -1.43 -1.53
N LEU A 144 -9.92 -0.21 -2.07
CA LEU A 144 -11.06 0.55 -2.62
C LEU A 144 -11.21 0.37 -4.14
#